data_AF-A0A7L1Z957-F1
#
_entry.id   AF-A0A7L1Z957-F1
#
_cell.length_a   1.000
_cell.length_b   1.000
_cell.length_c   1.000
_cell.angle_alpha   90.00
_cell.angle_beta   90.00
_cell.angle_gamma   90.00
#
_symmetry.space_group_name_H-M   'P 1'
#
loop_
_entity.id
_entity.type
_entity.pdbx_description
1 polymer ?
#
loop_
_entity_poly.entity_id
_entity_poly.type
_entity_poly.pdbx_seq_one_letter_code
_entity_poly.pdbx_strand_id
1 'polypeptide(L)'
;VFDVQRKVTYKNLSSWYRELREFRPEIPCIVVANKIDADMKVTQKSFNFARKFSLPFYFVSAADGTNVVKLFNDAIRLAVAYKQNSGDFMDQVLQELESFDLQKASEDLSDKEKSCPEEDTPSA
;
A
#
# COMPACT_ATOMS: atom_id res chain seq x y z
N VAL A 1 -7.77 8.12 -4.94
CA VAL A 1 -7.50 9.58 -5.07
C VAL A 1 -8.36 10.14 -6.20
N PHE A 2 -8.87 11.35 -6.10
CA PHE A 2 -9.54 12.04 -7.20
C PHE A 2 -9.07 13.50 -7.33
N ASP A 3 -9.34 14.10 -8.47
CA ASP A 3 -9.00 15.48 -8.81
C ASP A 3 -10.22 16.38 -8.60
N VAL A 4 -10.08 17.39 -7.74
CA VAL A 4 -11.19 18.28 -7.37
C VAL A 4 -11.79 19.05 -8.55
N GLN A 5 -11.03 19.28 -9.61
CA GLN A 5 -11.51 20.02 -10.79
C GLN A 5 -12.23 19.11 -11.79
N ARG A 6 -11.96 17.80 -11.76
CA ARG A 6 -12.50 16.83 -12.74
C ARG A 6 -13.53 15.92 -12.11
N LYS A 7 -14.81 16.28 -12.24
CA LYS A 7 -15.97 15.54 -11.70
C LYS A 7 -15.99 14.05 -12.06
N VAL A 8 -15.50 13.68 -13.25
CA VAL A 8 -15.43 12.26 -13.70
C VAL A 8 -14.54 11.43 -12.76
N THR A 9 -13.43 11.99 -12.28
CA THR A 9 -12.51 11.28 -11.37
C THR A 9 -13.16 10.94 -10.03
N TYR A 10 -14.05 11.80 -9.54
CA TYR A 10 -14.84 11.52 -8.33
C TYR A 10 -15.89 10.42 -8.57
N LYS A 11 -16.56 10.42 -9.73
CA LYS A 11 -17.54 9.37 -10.08
C LYS A 11 -16.89 7.98 -10.17
N ASN A 12 -15.66 7.92 -10.69
CA ASN A 12 -14.93 6.68 -10.87
C ASN A 12 -14.49 6.02 -9.56
N LEU A 13 -14.44 6.76 -8.44
CA LEU A 13 -14.09 6.21 -7.12
C LEU A 13 -14.95 5.02 -6.73
N SER A 14 -16.23 5.02 -7.09
CA SER A 14 -17.14 3.91 -6.79
C SER A 14 -16.74 2.62 -7.49
N SER A 15 -16.28 2.68 -8.75
CA SER A 15 -15.81 1.49 -9.46
C SER A 15 -14.50 1.01 -8.86
N TRP A 16 -13.54 1.92 -8.67
CA TRP A 16 -12.22 1.60 -8.14
C TRP A 16 -12.29 1.01 -6.74
N TYR A 17 -13.16 1.54 -5.88
CA TYR A 17 -13.33 1.02 -4.52
C TYR A 17 -14.01 -0.35 -4.50
N ARG A 18 -14.98 -0.59 -5.40
CA ARG A 18 -15.60 -1.91 -5.54
C ARG A 18 -14.58 -2.94 -5.99
N GLU A 19 -13.82 -2.65 -7.04
CA GLU A 19 -12.76 -3.52 -7.57
C GLU A 19 -11.71 -3.80 -6.49
N LEU A 20 -11.28 -2.79 -5.73
CA LEU A 20 -10.31 -2.96 -4.65
C LEU A 20 -10.83 -3.91 -3.55
N ARG A 21 -12.08 -3.73 -3.13
CA ARG A 21 -12.69 -4.54 -2.06
C ARG A 21 -13.01 -5.97 -2.50
N GLU A 22 -13.14 -6.23 -3.79
CA GLU A 22 -13.32 -7.57 -4.35
C GLU A 22 -12.10 -8.45 -4.11
N PHE A 23 -10.89 -7.90 -4.27
CA PHE A 23 -9.65 -8.66 -4.08
C PHE A 23 -9.04 -8.53 -2.67
N ARG A 24 -9.23 -7.38 -2.01
CA ARG A 24 -8.71 -7.12 -0.66
C ARG A 24 -9.80 -6.47 0.20
N PRO A 25 -10.64 -7.27 0.88
CA PRO A 25 -11.81 -6.76 1.58
C PRO A 25 -11.46 -5.93 2.82
N GLU A 26 -10.32 -6.18 3.48
CA GLU A 26 -10.04 -5.60 4.80
C GLU A 26 -8.98 -4.49 4.82
N ILE A 27 -8.23 -4.29 3.73
CA ILE A 27 -7.13 -3.31 3.72
C ILE A 27 -7.62 -1.89 4.06
N PRO A 28 -6.84 -1.13 4.86
CA PRO A 28 -7.16 0.25 5.18
C PRO A 28 -7.11 1.10 3.92
N CYS A 29 -8.13 1.93 3.73
CA CYS A 29 -8.28 2.77 2.55
C CYS A 29 -8.50 4.24 2.94
N ILE A 30 -7.83 5.16 2.25
CA ILE A 30 -7.98 6.61 2.47
C ILE A 30 -8.46 7.27 1.18
N VAL A 31 -9.44 8.15 1.30
CA VAL A 31 -9.94 8.97 0.19
C VAL A 31 -9.21 10.31 0.20
N VAL A 32 -8.71 10.70 -0.97
CA VAL A 32 -7.89 11.90 -1.12
C VAL A 32 -8.44 12.77 -2.24
N ALA A 33 -8.79 14.00 -1.90
CA ALA A 33 -9.15 15.07 -2.82
C ALA A 33 -7.89 15.88 -3.16
N ASN A 34 -7.34 15.65 -4.35
CA ASN A 34 -6.11 16.28 -4.82
C ASN A 34 -6.40 17.54 -5.66
N LYS A 35 -5.40 18.40 -5.78
CA LYS A 35 -5.39 19.67 -6.53
C LYS A 35 -6.19 20.82 -5.93
N ILE A 36 -6.22 20.90 -4.60
CA ILE A 36 -6.94 21.97 -3.90
C ILE A 36 -6.32 23.36 -4.09
N ASP A 37 -5.06 23.41 -4.54
CA ASP A 37 -4.34 24.64 -4.89
C ASP A 37 -5.05 25.43 -5.99
N ALA A 38 -5.73 24.75 -6.91
CA ALA A 38 -6.40 25.41 -8.03
C ALA A 38 -7.79 25.98 -7.67
N ASP A 39 -8.45 25.46 -6.62
CA ASP A 39 -9.69 26.03 -6.07
C ASP A 39 -9.87 25.65 -4.60
N MET A 40 -9.37 26.50 -3.71
CA MET A 40 -9.49 26.29 -2.25
C MET A 40 -10.95 26.25 -1.77
N LYS A 41 -11.93 26.77 -2.52
CA LYS A 41 -13.34 26.71 -2.12
C LYS A 41 -13.85 25.28 -2.10
N VAL A 42 -13.18 24.36 -2.79
CA VAL A 42 -13.53 22.94 -2.75
C VAL A 42 -13.33 22.33 -1.37
N THR A 43 -12.46 22.89 -0.53
CA THR A 43 -12.28 22.43 0.86
C THR A 43 -13.53 22.63 1.72
N GLN A 44 -14.40 23.57 1.35
CA GLN A 44 -15.68 23.81 2.01
C GLN A 44 -16.80 22.88 1.48
N LYS A 45 -16.57 22.22 0.33
CA LYS A 45 -17.53 21.27 -0.24
C LYS A 45 -17.45 19.96 0.50
N SER A 46 -18.61 19.32 0.62
CA SER A 46 -18.75 18.07 1.35
C SER A 46 -18.82 16.88 0.38
N PHE A 47 -17.96 15.88 0.59
CA PHE A 47 -17.87 14.71 -0.27
C PHE A 47 -18.45 13.48 0.46
N ASN A 48 -19.60 13.00 -0.03
CA ASN A 48 -20.33 11.93 0.63
C ASN A 48 -19.71 10.54 0.47
N PHE A 49 -18.85 10.33 -0.54
CA PHE A 49 -18.25 9.03 -0.80
C PHE A 49 -17.47 8.50 0.42
N ALA A 50 -16.59 9.32 0.98
CA ALA A 50 -15.79 8.94 2.14
C ALA A 50 -16.67 8.65 3.36
N ARG A 51 -17.70 9.48 3.62
CA ARG A 51 -18.64 9.27 4.72
C ARG A 51 -19.48 8.00 4.58
N LYS A 52 -19.92 7.68 3.35
CA LYS A 52 -20.73 6.48 3.08
C LYS A 52 -20.00 5.19 3.45
N PHE A 53 -18.69 5.15 3.23
CA PHE A 53 -17.85 4.00 3.50
C PHE A 53 -17.01 4.15 4.77
N SER A 54 -17.28 5.18 5.59
CA SER A 54 -16.54 5.51 6.81
C SER A 54 -15.01 5.56 6.62
N LEU A 55 -14.56 6.07 5.47
CA LEU A 55 -13.15 6.17 5.13
C LEU A 55 -12.56 7.51 5.57
N PRO A 56 -11.31 7.53 6.08
CA PRO A 56 -10.57 8.78 6.28
C PRO A 56 -10.51 9.60 4.99
N PHE A 57 -10.65 10.91 5.12
CA PHE A 57 -10.73 11.83 3.98
C PHE A 57 -9.80 13.03 4.16
N TYR A 58 -8.99 13.31 3.14
CA TYR A 58 -8.02 14.41 3.15
C TYR A 58 -8.12 15.28 1.90
N PHE A 59 -7.97 16.58 2.12
CA PHE A 59 -7.71 17.56 1.08
C PHE A 59 -6.20 17.76 0.95
N VAL A 60 -5.66 17.54 -0.25
CA VAL A 60 -4.22 17.66 -0.52
C VAL A 60 -3.97 18.43 -1.80
N SER A 61 -2.77 19.00 -1.90
CA SER A 61 -2.19 19.35 -3.19
C SER A 61 -0.81 18.73 -3.30
N ALA A 62 -0.66 17.89 -4.32
CA ALA A 62 0.64 17.34 -4.68
C ALA A 62 1.57 18.39 -5.33
N ALA A 63 1.02 19.52 -5.81
CA ALA A 63 1.79 20.55 -6.49
C ALA A 63 2.59 21.42 -5.51
N ASP A 64 1.97 21.82 -4.40
CA ASP A 64 2.61 22.64 -3.36
C ASP A 64 2.99 21.84 -2.09
N GLY A 65 2.59 20.56 -2.02
CA GLY A 65 2.87 19.68 -0.89
C GLY A 65 1.87 19.76 0.26
N THR A 66 0.81 20.57 0.14
CA THR A 66 -0.19 20.77 1.20
C THR A 66 -0.80 19.45 1.64
N ASN A 67 -0.68 19.16 2.95
CA ASN A 67 -1.18 17.97 3.64
C ASN A 67 -0.66 16.61 3.17
N VAL A 68 0.30 16.56 2.23
CA VAL A 68 0.85 15.29 1.71
C VAL A 68 1.56 14.50 2.81
N VAL A 69 2.41 15.16 3.59
CA VAL A 69 3.15 14.52 4.69
C VAL A 69 2.20 13.97 5.76
N LYS A 70 1.17 14.73 6.12
CA LYS A 70 0.16 14.31 7.09
C LYS A 70 -0.62 13.08 6.59
N LEU A 71 -1.05 13.12 5.32
CA LEU A 71 -1.75 12.01 4.68
C LEU A 71 -0.94 10.71 4.77
N PHE A 72 0.34 10.75 4.39
CA PHE A 72 1.18 9.54 4.40
C PHE A 72 1.53 9.08 5.81
N ASN A 73 1.76 9.98 6.77
CA ASN A 73 1.97 9.59 8.16
C ASN A 73 0.76 8.84 8.73
N ASP A 74 -0.46 9.31 8.45
CA ASP A 74 -1.68 8.64 8.90
C ASP A 74 -1.91 7.31 8.14
N ALA A 75 -1.56 7.26 6.84
CA ALA A 75 -1.59 6.01 6.07
C ALA A 75 -0.65 4.94 6.63
N ILE A 76 0.58 5.31 7.00
CA ILE A 76 1.54 4.40 7.61
C ILE A 76 1.01 3.89 8.95
N ARG A 77 0.46 4.76 9.79
CA ARG A 77 -0.15 4.36 11.07
C ARG A 77 -1.28 3.35 10.89
N LEU A 78 -2.17 3.60 9.92
CA LEU A 78 -3.26 2.67 9.59
C LEU A 78 -2.74 1.34 9.07
N ALA A 79 -1.70 1.35 8.23
CA ALA A 79 -1.08 0.13 7.71
C ALA A 79 -0.40 -0.69 8.83
N VAL A 80 0.30 -0.04 9.76
CA VAL A 80 0.92 -0.71 10.92
C VAL A 80 -0.15 -1.30 11.84
N ALA A 81 -1.20 -0.55 12.14
CA ALA A 81 -2.32 -1.03 12.96
C ALA A 81 -3.03 -2.22 12.32
N TYR A 82 -3.22 -2.18 11.00
CA TYR A 82 -3.76 -3.30 10.23
C TYR A 82 -2.84 -4.52 10.34
N LYS A 83 -1.54 -4.39 10.03
CA LYS A 83 -0.57 -5.49 10.11
C LYS A 83 -0.51 -6.16 11.50
N GLN A 84 -0.69 -5.39 12.58
CA GLN A 84 -0.65 -5.94 13.94
C GLN A 84 -1.94 -6.69 14.34
N ASN A 85 -3.06 -6.41 13.67
CA ASN A 85 -4.38 -6.91 14.05
C ASN A 85 -5.01 -7.79 12.96
N SER A 86 -4.48 -7.82 11.74
CA SER A 86 -5.03 -8.59 10.63
C SER A 86 -4.58 -10.04 10.72
N GLY A 87 -5.56 -10.93 10.94
CA GLY A 87 -5.45 -12.35 10.63
C GLY A 87 -5.90 -12.64 9.20
N ASP A 88 -5.72 -11.70 8.28
CA ASP A 88 -6.23 -11.80 6.91
C ASP A 88 -5.55 -12.97 6.19
N PHE A 89 -6.36 -13.87 5.63
CA PHE A 89 -5.88 -15.04 4.90
C PHE A 89 -4.95 -14.66 3.76
N MET A 90 -5.24 -13.56 3.05
CA MET A 90 -4.38 -13.11 1.95
C MET A 90 -3.01 -12.66 2.45
N ASP A 91 -2.93 -12.06 3.64
CA ASP A 91 -1.66 -11.69 4.25
C ASP A 91 -0.86 -12.95 4.64
N GLN A 92 -1.54 -13.99 5.14
CA GLN A 92 -0.91 -15.29 5.42
C GLN A 92 -0.37 -15.95 4.15
N VAL A 93 -1.15 -15.98 3.07
CA VAL A 93 -0.72 -16.53 1.77
C VAL A 93 0.48 -15.76 1.23
N LEU A 94 0.46 -14.42 1.28
CA LEU A 94 1.59 -13.59 0.87
C LEU A 94 2.85 -13.88 1.68
N GLN A 95 2.70 -14.03 3.00
CA GLN A 95 3.81 -14.37 3.90
C GLN A 95 4.38 -15.77 3.64
N GLU A 96 3.53 -16.76 3.38
CA GLU A 96 3.97 -18.11 3.03
C GLU A 96 4.72 -18.12 1.69
N LEU A 97 4.22 -17.43 0.66
CA LEU A 97 4.91 -17.29 -0.63
C LEU A 97 6.30 -16.68 -0.48
N GLU A 98 6.44 -15.61 0.31
CA GLU A 98 7.74 -14.99 0.59
C GLU A 98 8.69 -15.96 1.32
N SER A 99 8.16 -16.79 2.22
CA SER A 99 8.95 -17.80 2.92
C SER A 99 9.48 -18.91 1.99
N PHE A 100 8.69 -19.31 0.99
CA PHE A 100 9.11 -20.29 -0.03
C PHE A 100 10.22 -19.74 -0.93
N ASP A 101 10.12 -18.47 -1.34
CA ASP A 101 11.17 -17.82 -2.14
C ASP A 101 12.50 -17.71 -1.36
N LEU A 102 12.43 -17.42 -0.06
CA LEU A 102 13.62 -17.39 0.81
C LEU A 102 14.24 -18.77 1.01
N GLN A 103 13.42 -19.81 1.22
CA GLN A 103 13.93 -21.19 1.30
C GLN A 103 14.64 -21.60 0.02
N LYS A 104 14.01 -21.34 -1.14
CA LYS A 104 14.61 -21.65 -2.44
C LYS A 104 15.92 -20.90 -2.67
N ALA A 105 15.99 -19.62 -2.30
CA ALA A 105 17.22 -18.84 -2.37
C ALA A 105 18.33 -19.40 -1.43
N SER A 106 17.96 -19.91 -0.26
CA SER A 106 18.90 -20.54 0.68
C SER A 106 19.41 -21.89 0.19
N GLU A 107 18.56 -22.70 -0.46
CA GLU A 107 18.95 -23.98 -1.07
C GLU A 107 19.93 -23.76 -2.22
N ASP A 108 19.66 -22.82 -3.13
CA ASP A 108 20.54 -22.43 -4.24
C ASP A 108 21.93 -21.94 -3.77
N LEU A 109 22.00 -21.31 -2.59
CA LEU A 109 23.27 -20.89 -1.98
C LEU A 109 24.02 -22.08 -1.37
N SER A 110 23.30 -23.00 -0.71
CA SER A 110 23.89 -24.18 -0.07
C SER A 110 24.44 -25.18 -1.08
N ASP A 111 23.84 -25.29 -2.27
CA ASP A 111 24.32 -26.14 -3.36
C ASP A 111 25.54 -25.53 -4.08
N LYS A 112 25.70 -24.20 -4.04
CA LYS A 112 26.91 -23.52 -4.52
C LYS A 112 28.11 -23.70 -3.58
N GLU A 113 27.92 -23.63 -2.26
CA GLU A 113 29.01 -23.81 -1.29
C GLU A 113 29.56 -25.24 -1.25
N LYS A 114 28.75 -26.27 -1.54
CA LYS A 114 29.22 -27.67 -1.62
C LYS A 114 30.07 -27.98 -2.86
N SER A 115 30.24 -27.04 -3.79
CA SER A 115 30.98 -27.25 -5.04
C SER A 115 32.44 -26.76 -5.02
N CYS A 116 32.93 -26.20 -3.90
CA CYS A 116 34.34 -25.85 -3.75
C CYS A 116 35.18 -27.09 -3.40
N PRO A 117 36.16 -27.53 -4.22
CA PRO A 117 37.07 -28.59 -3.84
C PRO A 117 38.06 -28.08 -2.79
N GLU A 118 38.19 -28.78 -1.67
CA GLU A 118 39.31 -28.61 -0.74
C GLU A 118 40.62 -28.94 -1.48
N GLU A 119 41.49 -27.94 -1.69
CA GLU A 119 42.85 -28.18 -2.15
C GLU A 119 43.65 -28.84 -1.00
N ASP A 120 43.91 -30.13 -1.13
CA ASP A 120 44.89 -30.86 -0.33
C ASP A 120 46.28 -30.21 -0.50
N THR A 121 46.77 -29.54 0.54
CA THR A 121 48.18 -29.12 0.64
C THR A 121 49.08 -30.36 0.74
N PRO A 122 50.07 -30.55 -0.16
CA PRO A 122 51.02 -31.63 0.01
C PRO A 122 52.10 -31.23 1.03
N SER A 123 52.18 -31.98 2.13
CA SER A 123 53.31 -31.94 3.06
C SER A 123 54.59 -32.41 2.35
N ALA A 124 55.64 -31.59 2.43
CA ALA A 124 57.02 -31.92 2.07
C ALA A 124 57.95 -31.52 3.23
#